data_AF-A0A415EH20-F1
#
_entry.id   AF-A0A415EH20-F1
#
_cell.length_a   1.000
_cell.length_b   1.000
_cell.length_c   1.000
_cell.angle_alpha   90.00
_cell.angle_beta   90.00
_cell.angle_gamma   90.00
#
_symmetry.space_group_name_H-M   'P 1'
#
loop_
_entity.id
_entity.type
_entity.pdbx_description
1 polymer ?
#
loop_
_entity_poly.entity_id
_entity_poly.type
_entity_poly.pdbx_seq_one_letter_code
_entity_poly.pdbx_strand_id
1 'polypeptide(L)'
;MSYTLKEMVDFGTVMTTEYFYLNMAQGPDFYKFKLPVDQAKPFVELIDKAEKLLAPAFKEIDPESYEITQGCYEPDTKEEGYVEFCAFILGPVWINGKEYDESGAINTMDEIEADTVQVKCSLVCGDEVFDTNGLLLELKAVDFDNGQKK
;
A
#
# COMPACT_ATOMS: atom_id res chain seq x y z
N MET A 1 -6.79 -7.26 14.29
CA MET A 1 -6.95 -5.84 14.69
C MET A 1 -5.81 -5.04 14.10
N SER A 2 -6.09 -3.98 13.32
CA SER A 2 -5.07 -3.07 12.79
C SER A 2 -5.05 -1.73 13.54
N TYR A 3 -3.86 -1.12 13.60
CA TYR A 3 -3.60 0.19 14.18
C TYR A 3 -2.99 1.12 13.13
N THR A 4 -3.61 2.28 12.91
CA THR A 4 -3.11 3.25 11.95
C THR A 4 -1.98 4.08 12.55
N LEU A 5 -0.79 3.99 11.93
CA LEU A 5 0.38 4.77 12.31
C LEU A 5 0.37 6.15 11.65
N LYS A 6 -0.09 6.21 10.40
CA LYS A 6 -0.23 7.45 9.66
C LYS A 6 -1.36 7.35 8.65
N GLU A 7 -2.34 8.23 8.77
CA GLU A 7 -3.47 8.30 7.84
C GLU A 7 -3.11 9.09 6.59
N MET A 8 -3.69 8.67 5.46
CA MET A 8 -3.77 9.46 4.22
C MET A 8 -2.42 10.02 3.75
N VAL A 9 -1.38 9.19 3.78
CA VAL A 9 -0.09 9.46 3.15
C VAL A 9 -0.30 9.62 1.65
N ASP A 10 -0.01 10.80 1.15
CA ASP A 10 -0.14 11.15 -0.26
C ASP A 10 1.15 10.79 -1.00
N PHE A 11 1.07 9.79 -1.89
CA PHE A 11 2.17 9.36 -2.75
C PHE A 11 2.31 10.23 -4.01
N GLY A 12 1.38 11.17 -4.22
CA GLY A 12 1.33 12.00 -5.41
C GLY A 12 0.97 11.18 -6.64
N THR A 13 1.38 11.68 -7.81
CA THR A 13 1.22 10.99 -9.08
C THR A 13 2.23 9.85 -9.19
N VAL A 14 1.72 8.62 -9.20
CA VAL A 14 2.49 7.38 -9.32
C VAL A 14 2.25 6.74 -10.67
N MET A 15 3.17 5.90 -11.12
CA MET A 15 2.94 5.06 -12.29
C MET A 15 2.14 3.83 -11.88
N THR A 16 1.11 3.51 -12.65
CA THR A 16 0.36 2.27 -12.44
C THR A 16 1.28 1.08 -12.75
N THR A 17 1.17 0.03 -11.96
CA THR A 17 1.75 -1.27 -12.28
C THR A 17 0.64 -2.31 -12.30
N GLU A 18 1.00 -3.59 -12.41
CA GLU A 18 0.02 -4.67 -12.48
C GLU A 18 -0.81 -4.71 -11.18
N TYR A 19 -2.14 -4.82 -11.35
CA TYR A 19 -3.02 -5.22 -10.28
C TYR A 19 -2.87 -6.72 -10.04
N PHE A 20 -2.64 -7.13 -8.79
CA PHE A 20 -2.41 -8.53 -8.46
C PHE A 20 -3.52 -9.05 -7.55
N TYR A 21 -4.15 -10.11 -8.03
CA TYR A 21 -5.03 -10.96 -7.24
C TYR A 21 -4.22 -12.05 -6.56
N LEU A 22 -4.16 -12.05 -5.23
CA LEU A 22 -3.64 -13.19 -4.45
C LEU A 22 -4.72 -14.27 -4.33
N ASN A 23 -5.20 -14.78 -5.47
CA ASN A 23 -6.27 -15.77 -5.46
C ASN A 23 -5.72 -17.18 -5.24
N MET A 24 -5.43 -17.53 -3.97
CA MET A 24 -5.60 -18.87 -3.41
C MET A 24 -5.92 -18.75 -1.90
N ALA A 25 -7.21 -18.66 -1.60
CA ALA A 25 -7.84 -18.98 -0.32
C ALA A 25 -7.54 -18.15 0.96
N GLN A 26 -6.52 -17.29 1.06
CA GLN A 26 -6.17 -16.68 2.38
C GLN A 26 -5.58 -15.25 2.42
N GLY A 27 -5.43 -14.51 1.31
CA GLY A 27 -4.80 -13.17 1.34
C GLY A 27 -5.69 -12.02 0.82
N PRO A 28 -5.56 -10.79 1.36
CA PRO A 28 -6.27 -9.61 0.84
C PRO A 28 -5.72 -9.14 -0.50
N ASP A 29 -6.61 -8.58 -1.34
CA ASP A 29 -6.24 -8.01 -2.62
C ASP A 29 -5.41 -6.73 -2.46
N PHE A 30 -4.49 -6.48 -3.37
CA PHE A 30 -3.58 -5.33 -3.28
C PHE A 30 -3.32 -4.67 -4.63
N TYR A 31 -3.11 -3.37 -4.57
CA TYR A 31 -2.75 -2.51 -5.68
C TYR A 31 -1.27 -2.20 -5.64
N LYS A 32 -0.56 -2.48 -6.74
CA LYS A 32 0.84 -2.09 -6.88
C LYS A 32 0.97 -0.80 -7.70
N PHE A 33 1.96 -0.02 -7.34
CA PHE A 33 2.33 1.19 -8.05
C PHE A 33 3.81 1.49 -7.85
N LYS A 34 4.40 2.26 -8.75
CA LYS A 34 5.83 2.58 -8.67
C LYS A 34 6.13 4.07 -8.73
N LEU A 35 7.23 4.44 -8.08
CA LEU A 35 7.80 5.77 -8.08
C LEU A 35 9.29 5.71 -8.45
N PRO A 36 9.82 6.74 -9.13
CA PRO A 36 11.26 6.93 -9.24
C PRO A 36 11.93 6.93 -7.86
N VAL A 37 13.15 6.38 -7.75
CA VAL A 37 13.86 6.20 -6.46
C VAL A 37 13.97 7.51 -5.66
N ASP A 38 14.21 8.64 -6.32
CA ASP A 38 14.31 9.96 -5.69
C ASP A 38 12.97 10.42 -5.09
N GLN A 39 11.85 10.11 -5.75
CA GLN A 39 10.50 10.42 -5.26
C GLN A 39 10.01 9.42 -4.22
N ALA A 40 10.43 8.15 -4.32
CA ALA A 40 10.09 7.08 -3.38
C ALA A 40 10.77 7.24 -2.02
N LYS A 41 11.98 7.83 -2.00
CA LYS A 41 12.84 7.98 -0.82
C LYS A 41 12.11 8.45 0.46
N PRO A 42 11.33 9.54 0.48
CA PRO A 42 10.64 9.97 1.70
C PRO A 42 9.64 8.94 2.25
N PHE A 43 9.03 8.13 1.38
CA PHE A 43 8.09 7.08 1.79
C PHE A 43 8.82 5.86 2.31
N VAL A 44 9.91 5.46 1.66
CA VAL A 44 10.81 4.40 2.14
C VAL A 44 11.35 4.74 3.52
N GLU A 45 11.89 5.95 3.71
CA GLU A 45 12.40 6.41 5.00
C GLU A 45 11.32 6.44 6.10
N LEU A 46 10.07 6.79 5.74
CA LEU A 46 8.94 6.76 6.65
C LEU A 46 8.62 5.33 7.11
N ILE A 47 8.58 4.38 6.18
CA ILE A 47 8.26 2.97 6.42
C ILE A 47 9.39 2.31 7.23
N ASP A 48 10.64 2.50 6.83
CA ASP A 48 11.83 2.02 7.56
C ASP A 48 11.86 2.52 9.00
N LYS A 49 11.49 3.78 9.21
CA LYS A 49 11.45 4.38 10.54
C LYS A 49 10.34 3.75 11.39
N ALA A 50 9.17 3.51 10.80
CA ALA A 50 8.07 2.85 11.49
C ALA A 50 8.44 1.42 11.89
N GLU A 51 9.04 0.66 10.97
CA GLU A 51 9.51 -0.70 11.23
C GLU A 51 10.53 -0.74 12.38
N LYS A 52 11.56 0.11 12.34
CA LYS A 52 12.59 0.18 13.39
C LYS A 52 12.02 0.56 14.76
N LEU A 53 10.97 1.38 14.81
CA LEU A 53 10.30 1.76 16.05
C LEU A 53 9.43 0.64 16.60
N LEU A 54 8.79 -0.13 15.73
CA LEU A 54 7.86 -1.19 16.10
C LEU A 54 8.57 -2.50 16.44
N ALA A 55 9.73 -2.78 15.84
CA ALA A 55 10.40 -4.08 15.98
C ALA A 55 10.71 -4.45 17.44
N PRO A 56 11.19 -3.52 18.30
CA PRO A 56 11.38 -3.81 19.72
C PRO A 56 10.06 -4.10 20.43
N ALA A 57 9.00 -3.32 20.15
CA ALA A 57 7.70 -3.47 20.77
C ALA A 57 7.04 -4.82 20.42
N PHE A 58 7.16 -5.26 19.16
CA PHE A 58 6.66 -6.57 18.75
C PHE A 58 7.43 -7.71 19.38
N LYS A 59 8.76 -7.58 19.51
CA LYS A 59 9.58 -8.59 20.19
C LYS A 59 9.25 -8.72 21.69
N GLU A 60 8.76 -7.67 22.34
CA GLU A 60 8.28 -7.74 23.72
C GLU A 60 6.93 -8.46 23.83
N ILE A 61 6.04 -8.27 22.85
CA ILE A 61 4.70 -8.87 22.81
C ILE A 61 4.76 -10.34 22.39
N ASP A 62 5.54 -10.64 21.36
CA ASP A 62 5.76 -11.98 20.82
C ASP A 62 7.27 -12.23 20.59
N PRO A 63 7.97 -12.77 21.60
CA PRO A 63 9.41 -13.04 21.52
C PRO A 63 9.78 -14.13 20.50
N GLU A 64 8.83 -14.97 20.08
CA GLU A 64 9.04 -16.03 19.09
C GLU A 64 8.75 -15.56 17.66
N SER A 65 8.15 -14.38 17.49
CA SER A 65 7.95 -13.74 16.18
C SER A 65 9.30 -13.44 15.50
N TYR A 66 9.48 -13.96 14.30
CA TYR A 66 10.63 -13.69 13.44
C TYR A 66 10.43 -12.38 12.70
N GLU A 67 11.06 -11.31 13.18
CA GLU A 67 11.11 -9.97 12.55
C GLU A 67 9.71 -9.37 12.24
N ILE A 68 9.64 -8.08 11.87
CA ILE A 68 8.37 -7.51 11.37
C ILE A 68 8.28 -7.87 9.90
N THR A 69 7.16 -8.45 9.48
CA THR A 69 6.88 -8.59 8.05
C THR A 69 6.47 -7.23 7.49
N GLN A 70 7.34 -6.61 6.68
CA GLN A 70 7.02 -5.39 5.95
C GLN A 70 6.47 -5.76 4.57
N GLY A 71 5.24 -5.33 4.28
CA GLY A 71 4.53 -5.60 3.02
C GLY A 71 4.28 -4.35 2.18
N CYS A 72 5.00 -3.25 2.43
CA CYS A 72 4.69 -1.94 1.84
C CYS A 72 5.39 -1.66 0.51
N TYR A 73 6.59 -2.20 0.28
CA TYR A 73 7.38 -1.98 -0.93
C TYR A 73 8.43 -3.08 -1.11
N GLU A 74 8.81 -3.34 -2.36
CA GLU A 74 9.87 -4.29 -2.69
C GLU A 74 11.22 -3.55 -2.80
N PRO A 75 12.23 -3.88 -1.97
CA PRO A 75 13.53 -3.19 -1.98
C PRO A 75 14.35 -3.49 -3.24
N ASP A 76 14.14 -4.68 -3.84
CA ASP A 76 14.80 -5.13 -5.06
C ASP A 76 13.76 -5.19 -6.19
N THR A 77 13.38 -4.03 -6.72
CA THR A 77 12.53 -3.99 -7.92
C THR A 77 13.27 -4.62 -9.10
N LYS A 78 12.52 -5.28 -9.99
CA LYS A 78 13.08 -5.82 -11.25
C LYS A 78 13.50 -4.72 -12.23
N GLU A 79 13.11 -3.48 -11.98
CA GLU A 79 13.29 -2.34 -12.87
C GLU A 79 14.20 -1.29 -12.22
N GLU A 80 15.41 -1.15 -12.78
CA GLU A 80 16.37 -0.14 -12.30
C GLU A 80 15.77 1.28 -12.35
N GLY A 81 15.91 2.01 -11.24
CA GLY A 81 15.47 3.40 -11.13
C GLY A 81 14.10 3.62 -10.49
N TYR A 82 13.38 2.55 -10.14
CA TYR A 82 12.07 2.64 -9.50
C TYR A 82 11.98 1.84 -8.20
N VAL A 83 11.07 2.26 -7.32
CA VAL A 83 10.62 1.49 -6.15
C VAL A 83 9.14 1.15 -6.36
N GLU A 84 8.79 -0.13 -6.21
CA GLU A 84 7.43 -0.63 -6.30
C GLU A 84 6.85 -0.74 -4.89
N PHE A 85 5.68 -0.14 -4.69
CA PHE A 85 4.90 -0.17 -3.47
C PHE A 85 3.71 -1.12 -3.63
N CYS A 86 3.30 -1.70 -2.51
CA CYS A 86 2.16 -2.60 -2.41
C CYS A 86 1.18 -2.03 -1.37
N ALA A 87 -0.04 -1.74 -1.80
CA ALA A 87 -1.11 -1.24 -0.93
C ALA A 87 -2.32 -2.18 -0.94
N PHE A 88 -2.68 -2.67 0.23
CA PHE A 88 -3.79 -3.59 0.43
C PHE A 88 -5.13 -2.87 0.45
N ILE A 89 -6.15 -3.53 -0.08
CA ILE A 89 -7.55 -3.07 -0.05
C ILE A 89 -8.22 -3.74 1.15
N LEU A 90 -8.19 -3.07 2.30
CA LEU A 90 -8.70 -3.59 3.59
C LEU A 90 -9.91 -2.81 4.12
N GLY A 91 -10.64 -2.19 3.21
CA GLY A 91 -11.80 -1.38 3.53
C GLY A 91 -12.22 -0.48 2.37
N PRO A 92 -13.09 0.49 2.64
CA PRO A 92 -13.56 1.40 1.60
C PRO A 92 -12.44 2.21 0.96
N VAL A 93 -12.51 2.36 -0.37
CA VAL A 93 -11.55 3.13 -1.17
C VAL A 93 -12.28 4.22 -1.94
N TRP A 94 -11.72 5.44 -1.91
CA TRP A 94 -12.21 6.56 -2.70
C TRP A 94 -11.58 6.54 -4.09
N ILE A 95 -12.41 6.38 -5.12
CA ILE A 95 -11.97 6.39 -6.52
C ILE A 95 -12.64 7.56 -7.23
N ASN A 96 -11.85 8.54 -7.70
CA ASN A 96 -12.33 9.78 -8.31
C ASN A 96 -13.41 10.50 -7.49
N GLY A 97 -13.18 10.64 -6.19
CA GLY A 97 -14.13 11.29 -5.29
C GLY A 97 -15.43 10.51 -5.02
N LYS A 98 -15.53 9.24 -5.42
CA LYS A 98 -16.62 8.34 -5.01
C LYS A 98 -16.08 7.18 -4.18
N GLU A 99 -16.73 6.91 -3.06
CA GLU A 99 -16.39 5.79 -2.18
C GLU A 99 -16.95 4.47 -2.72
N TYR A 100 -16.13 3.42 -2.66
CA TYR A 100 -16.47 2.05 -3.00
C TYR A 100 -16.11 1.14 -1.83
N ASP A 101 -16.88 0.08 -1.62
CA ASP A 101 -16.47 -1.04 -0.77
C ASP A 101 -15.34 -1.83 -1.45
N GLU A 102 -14.75 -2.81 -0.75
CA GLU A 102 -13.60 -3.57 -1.25
C GLU A 102 -13.87 -4.18 -2.63
N SER A 103 -14.95 -4.96 -2.77
CA SER A 103 -15.32 -5.57 -4.06
C SER A 103 -15.62 -4.53 -5.14
N GLY A 104 -16.28 -3.42 -4.82
CA GLY A 104 -16.55 -2.34 -5.76
C GLY A 104 -15.27 -1.62 -6.21
N ALA A 105 -14.34 -1.41 -5.30
CA ALA A 105 -13.05 -0.79 -5.58
C ALA A 105 -12.22 -1.66 -6.52
N ILE A 106 -12.12 -2.96 -6.23
CA ILE A 106 -11.44 -3.96 -7.06
C ILE A 106 -11.98 -3.92 -8.50
N ASN A 107 -13.30 -4.10 -8.66
CA ASN A 107 -13.93 -4.08 -9.99
C ASN A 107 -13.73 -2.75 -10.72
N THR A 108 -13.75 -1.64 -9.99
CA THR A 108 -13.54 -0.31 -10.61
C THR A 108 -12.10 -0.12 -11.05
N MET A 109 -11.12 -0.57 -10.26
CA MET A 109 -9.70 -0.43 -10.60
C MET A 109 -9.29 -1.32 -11.77
N ASP A 110 -9.89 -2.50 -11.92
CA ASP A 110 -9.69 -3.37 -13.09
C ASP A 110 -10.07 -2.69 -14.42
N GLU A 111 -10.98 -1.72 -14.38
CA GLU A 111 -11.42 -0.96 -15.54
C GLU A 111 -10.58 0.31 -15.80
N ILE A 112 -9.61 0.64 -14.93
CA ILE A 112 -8.78 1.84 -15.06
C ILE A 112 -7.69 1.62 -16.12
N GLU A 113 -7.87 2.28 -17.26
CA GLU A 113 -6.82 2.44 -18.27
C GLU A 113 -6.13 3.80 -18.11
N ALA A 114 -5.18 3.88 -17.17
CA ALA A 114 -4.35 5.08 -16.96
C ALA A 114 -2.89 4.72 -16.72
N ASP A 115 -1.97 5.45 -17.35
CA ASP A 115 -0.52 5.27 -17.14
C ASP A 115 -0.08 5.80 -15.77
N THR A 116 -0.79 6.80 -15.26
CA THR A 116 -0.52 7.42 -13.97
C THR A 116 -1.79 7.75 -13.21
N VAL A 117 -1.71 7.67 -11.88
CA VAL A 117 -2.81 7.94 -10.95
C VAL A 117 -2.26 8.66 -9.72
N GLN A 118 -3.11 9.35 -8.98
CA GLN A 118 -2.79 9.83 -7.64
C GLN A 118 -3.18 8.77 -6.62
N VAL A 119 -2.26 8.43 -5.71
CA VAL A 119 -2.50 7.40 -4.69
C VAL A 119 -2.36 7.97 -3.29
N LYS A 120 -3.32 7.63 -2.43
CA LYS A 120 -3.24 7.88 -1.00
C LYS A 120 -3.41 6.58 -0.24
N CYS A 121 -2.49 6.33 0.69
CA CYS A 121 -2.52 5.15 1.53
C CYS A 121 -2.43 5.54 3.00
N SER A 122 -2.97 4.71 3.89
CA SER A 122 -2.63 4.78 5.31
C SER A 122 -1.53 3.78 5.62
N LEU A 123 -0.52 4.18 6.40
CA LEU A 123 0.46 3.27 6.95
C LEU A 123 -0.15 2.66 8.22
N VAL A 124 -0.36 1.35 8.20
CA VAL A 124 -1.02 0.63 9.29
C VAL A 124 -0.18 -0.54 9.74
N CYS A 125 -0.43 -0.99 10.97
CA CYS A 125 0.22 -2.14 11.54
C CYS A 125 -0.84 -3.07 12.11
N GLY A 126 -0.81 -4.36 11.78
CA GLY A 126 -1.84 -5.30 12.20
C GLY A 126 -1.49 -6.75 11.91
N ASP A 127 -2.29 -7.66 12.48
CA ASP A 127 -2.15 -9.11 12.36
C ASP A 127 -2.90 -9.73 11.17
N GLU A 128 -3.84 -8.98 10.57
CA GLU A 128 -4.88 -9.56 9.71
C GLU A 128 -4.41 -9.96 8.30
N VAL A 129 -3.21 -9.56 7.89
CA VAL A 129 -2.75 -9.74 6.48
C VAL A 129 -1.68 -10.82 6.33
N PHE A 130 -0.90 -11.11 7.37
CA PHE A 130 0.29 -11.97 7.26
C PHE A 130 0.34 -13.12 8.26
N ASP A 131 -0.76 -13.43 8.95
CA ASP A 131 -0.78 -14.33 10.14
C ASP A 131 0.29 -13.95 11.19
N THR A 132 0.83 -12.73 11.10
CA THR A 132 1.99 -12.21 11.82
C THR A 132 1.85 -10.69 11.97
N ASN A 133 2.56 -10.11 12.94
CA ASN A 133 2.63 -8.66 13.12
C ASN A 133 3.34 -8.02 11.92
N GLY A 134 2.59 -7.27 11.11
CA GLY A 134 3.11 -6.68 9.88
C GLY A 134 2.91 -5.18 9.77
N LEU A 135 3.80 -4.54 9.02
CA LEU A 135 3.66 -3.16 8.56
C LEU A 135 3.17 -3.17 7.12
N LEU A 136 2.07 -2.47 6.84
CA LEU A 136 1.45 -2.49 5.52
C LEU A 136 0.88 -1.12 5.13
N LEU A 137 0.72 -0.92 3.82
CA LEU A 137 -0.02 0.22 3.29
C LEU A 137 -1.45 -0.23 3.04
N GLU A 138 -2.41 0.51 3.55
CA GLU A 138 -3.83 0.35 3.25
C GLU A 138 -4.22 1.41 2.21
N LEU A 139 -4.74 0.99 1.06
CA LEU A 139 -5.19 1.88 0.01
C LEU A 139 -6.42 2.65 0.49
N LYS A 140 -6.40 3.98 0.35
CA LYS A 140 -7.52 4.85 0.76
C LYS A 140 -8.11 5.64 -0.38
N ALA A 141 -7.29 6.09 -1.32
CA ALA A 141 -7.79 6.77 -2.50
C ALA A 141 -6.93 6.55 -3.74
N VAL A 142 -7.61 6.46 -4.89
CA VAL A 142 -7.01 6.46 -6.22
C VAL A 142 -7.78 7.47 -7.08
N ASP A 143 -7.11 8.56 -7.48
CA ASP A 143 -7.70 9.53 -8.40
C ASP A 143 -6.92 9.50 -9.71
N PHE A 144 -7.59 9.20 -10.81
CA PHE A 144 -6.96 9.28 -12.13
C PHE A 144 -7.02 10.73 -12.62
N ASP A 145 -5.96 11.16 -13.30
CA ASP A 145 -5.92 12.46 -13.96
C ASP A 145 -6.81 12.38 -15.20
N ASN A 146 -8.13 12.38 -14.98
CA ASN A 146 -9.10 12.65 -16.02
C ASN A 146 -8.76 14.06 -16.48
N GLY A 147 -8.18 14.22 -17.67
CA GLY A 147 -7.84 15.50 -18.28
C GLY A 147 -9.03 16.43 -18.54
N GLN A 148 -9.87 16.65 -17.53
CA GLN A 148 -10.85 17.72 -17.43
C GLN A 148 -10.06 19.01 -17.33
N LYS A 149 -9.67 19.50 -18.51
CA LYS A 149 -9.52 20.94 -18.73
C LYS A 149 -10.73 21.61 -18.10
N LYS A 150 -10.48 22.36 -17.03
CA LYS A 150 -11.40 23.37 -16.51
C LYS A 150 -11.79 24.35 -17.60
#